data_AF-A0A1C4IWT6-F1
#
_entry.id   AF-A0A1C4IWT6-F1
#
_cell.length_a   1.000
_cell.length_b   1.000
_cell.length_c   1.000
_cell.angle_alpha   90.00
_cell.angle_beta   90.00
_cell.angle_gamma   90.00
#
_symmetry.space_group_name_H-M   'P 1'
#
loop_
_entity.id
_entity.type
_entity.pdbx_description
1 polymer ?
#
loop_
_entity_poly.entity_id
_entity_poly.type
_entity_poly.pdbx_seq_one_letter_code
_entity_poly.pdbx_strand_id
1 'polypeptide(L)'
;MSSTTRQPVDGPFRIYVDPTPTGIRLDVSDYLRTFLTGLAQAADEDPQSLLADLLELAALARVARAEGCDSHAAHARDALVESLLTEVGDGRIPVYGAQAGRLRDRIAELLVPRPVPAQRERGEAA
;
A
#
# COMPACT_ATOMS: atom_id res chain seq x y z
N MET A 1 12.90 16.40 -22.04
CA MET A 1 11.85 16.58 -21.03
C MET A 1 11.02 15.30 -21.00
N SER A 2 11.35 14.36 -20.13
CA SER A 2 10.62 13.09 -20.06
C SER A 2 9.26 13.35 -19.43
N SER A 3 8.18 12.99 -20.13
CA SER A 3 6.83 13.01 -19.57
C SER A 3 6.80 12.16 -18.31
N THR A 4 6.62 12.77 -17.13
CA THR A 4 6.50 12.01 -15.89
C THR A 4 5.27 11.10 -16.01
N THR A 5 5.52 9.80 -16.15
CA THR A 5 4.45 8.82 -16.32
C THR A 5 3.78 8.60 -14.96
N ARG A 6 2.44 8.62 -14.93
CA ARG A 6 1.62 8.33 -13.74
C ARG A 6 1.99 7.01 -13.04
N GLN A 7 2.60 6.11 -13.81
CA GLN A 7 3.05 4.77 -13.44
C GLN A 7 4.59 4.72 -13.36
N PRO A 8 5.22 5.09 -12.24
CA PRO A 8 6.68 5.01 -12.10
C PRO A 8 7.23 3.58 -12.02
N VAL A 9 6.44 2.64 -11.51
CA VAL A 9 6.81 1.21 -11.43
C VAL A 9 5.99 0.44 -12.46
N ASP A 10 6.69 -0.21 -13.38
CA ASP A 10 6.14 -1.04 -14.46
C ASP A 10 6.42 -2.53 -14.21
N GLY A 11 5.96 -3.39 -15.13
CA GLY A 11 6.09 -4.84 -15.01
C GLY A 11 4.84 -5.51 -14.40
N PRO A 12 4.99 -6.64 -13.69
CA PRO A 12 3.85 -7.42 -13.19
C PRO A 12 3.11 -6.74 -12.04
N PHE A 13 3.82 -5.98 -11.20
CA PHE A 13 3.27 -5.27 -10.05
C PHE A 13 3.36 -3.76 -10.26
N ARG A 14 2.51 -3.24 -11.15
CA ARG A 14 2.54 -1.80 -11.47
C ARG A 14 2.13 -0.98 -10.24
N ILE A 15 2.84 0.13 -10.03
CA ILE A 15 2.47 1.13 -9.02
C ILE A 15 2.18 2.44 -9.72
N TYR A 16 0.99 2.99 -9.47
CA TYR A 16 0.62 4.34 -9.90
C TYR A 16 0.68 5.29 -8.72
N VAL A 17 1.06 6.54 -8.98
CA VAL A 17 1.11 7.60 -7.96
C VAL A 17 0.23 8.75 -8.38
N ASP A 18 -0.85 8.93 -7.63
CA ASP A 18 -1.84 9.98 -7.82
C ASP A 18 -1.68 11.07 -6.76
N PRO A 19 -1.82 12.36 -7.12
CA PRO A 19 -1.94 13.40 -6.11
C PRO A 19 -3.26 13.31 -5.36
N THR A 20 -3.24 13.70 -4.09
CA THR A 20 -4.43 13.99 -3.28
C THR A 20 -4.33 15.44 -2.77
N PRO A 21 -5.39 16.02 -2.18
CA PRO A 21 -5.32 17.38 -1.63
C PRO A 21 -4.24 17.57 -0.56
N THR A 22 -3.90 16.52 0.19
CA THR A 22 -2.97 16.55 1.33
C THR A 22 -1.70 15.73 1.12
N GLY A 23 -1.49 15.16 -0.08
CA GLY A 23 -0.33 14.33 -0.35
C GLY A 23 -0.47 13.49 -1.61
N ILE A 24 -0.22 12.18 -1.49
CA ILE A 24 -0.27 11.23 -2.59
C ILE A 24 -1.06 9.98 -2.23
N ARG A 25 -1.51 9.25 -3.24
CA ARG A 25 -2.06 7.90 -3.15
C ARG A 25 -1.24 6.97 -4.02
N LEU A 26 -0.84 5.83 -3.45
CA LEU A 26 -0.23 4.72 -4.18
C LEU A 26 -1.33 3.74 -4.59
N ASP A 27 -1.43 3.47 -5.88
CA ASP A 27 -2.26 2.38 -6.41
C ASP A 27 -1.39 1.13 -6.57
N VAL A 28 -1.69 0.11 -5.78
CA VAL A 28 -1.02 -1.21 -5.77
C VAL A 28 -1.99 -2.33 -6.19
N SER A 29 -3.05 -1.99 -6.92
CA SER A 29 -4.13 -2.93 -7.27
C SER A 29 -3.64 -4.16 -8.04
N ASP A 30 -2.59 -4.03 -8.86
CA ASP A 30 -2.03 -5.16 -9.61
C ASP A 30 -1.42 -6.23 -8.67
N TYR A 31 -0.78 -5.79 -7.58
CA TYR A 31 -0.29 -6.68 -6.53
C TYR A 31 -1.46 -7.33 -5.78
N LEU A 32 -2.47 -6.53 -5.38
CA LEU A 32 -3.63 -7.06 -4.66
C LEU A 32 -4.43 -8.08 -5.49
N ARG A 33 -4.51 -7.91 -6.81
CA ARG A 33 -5.12 -8.91 -7.71
C ARG A 33 -4.37 -10.24 -7.66
N THR A 34 -3.04 -10.20 -7.68
CA THR A 34 -2.20 -11.40 -7.60
C THR A 34 -2.38 -12.07 -6.24
N PHE A 35 -2.34 -11.29 -5.16
CA PHE A 35 -2.60 -11.79 -3.80
C PHE A 35 -3.98 -12.45 -3.67
N LEU A 36 -5.05 -11.82 -4.15
CA LEU A 36 -6.39 -12.39 -4.11
C LEU A 36 -6.50 -13.68 -4.94
N THR A 37 -5.74 -13.78 -6.04
CA THR A 37 -5.69 -15.01 -6.84
C THR A 37 -4.99 -16.13 -6.08
N GLY A 38 -3.86 -15.85 -5.42
CA GLY A 38 -3.18 -16.84 -4.58
C GLY A 38 -4.03 -17.28 -3.38
N LEU A 39 -4.76 -16.36 -2.75
CA LEU A 39 -5.71 -16.70 -1.69
C LEU A 39 -6.83 -17.62 -2.18
N ALA A 40 -7.34 -17.39 -3.40
CA ALA A 40 -8.34 -18.25 -4.02
C ALA A 40 -7.78 -19.64 -4.34
N GLN A 41 -6.50 -19.74 -4.69
CA GLN A 41 -5.81 -21.02 -4.91
C GLN A 41 -5.64 -21.79 -3.60
N ALA A 42 -5.16 -21.14 -2.53
CA ALA A 42 -5.08 -21.74 -1.20
C ALA A 42 -6.46 -22.22 -0.71
N ALA A 43 -7.52 -21.46 -0.99
CA ALA A 43 -8.89 -21.86 -0.67
C ALA A 43 -9.38 -23.08 -1.46
N ASP A 44 -8.92 -23.26 -2.70
CA ASP A 44 -9.23 -24.43 -3.53
C ASP A 44 -8.45 -25.67 -3.06
N GLU A 45 -7.22 -25.48 -2.59
CA GLU A 45 -6.33 -26.54 -2.09
C GLU A 45 -6.73 -27.07 -0.70
N ASP A 46 -6.91 -26.18 0.29
CA ASP A 46 -7.37 -26.54 1.64
C ASP A 46 -8.30 -25.46 2.24
N PRO A 47 -9.61 -25.50 1.93
CA PRO A 47 -10.55 -24.50 2.42
C PRO A 47 -10.74 -24.50 3.94
N GLN A 48 -10.51 -25.64 4.60
CA GLN A 48 -10.73 -25.74 6.05
C GLN A 48 -9.56 -25.12 6.81
N SER A 49 -8.32 -25.37 6.38
CA SER A 49 -7.14 -24.75 6.97
C SER A 49 -7.19 -23.23 6.80
N LEU A 50 -7.43 -22.74 5.58
CA LEU A 50 -7.49 -21.31 5.33
C LEU A 50 -8.60 -20.62 6.14
N LEU A 51 -9.77 -21.24 6.25
CA LEU A 51 -10.86 -20.70 7.07
C LEU A 51 -10.48 -20.65 8.56
N ALA A 52 -9.82 -21.68 9.07
CA ALA A 52 -9.36 -21.72 10.46
C ALA A 52 -8.37 -20.58 10.74
N ASP A 53 -7.38 -20.39 9.88
CA ASP A 53 -6.38 -19.31 10.01
C ASP A 53 -7.02 -17.93 9.96
N LEU A 54 -7.98 -17.70 9.05
CA LEU A 54 -8.71 -16.43 8.96
C LEU A 54 -9.57 -16.15 10.21
N LEU A 55 -10.17 -17.19 10.81
CA LEU A 55 -10.93 -17.07 12.05
C LEU A 55 -10.02 -16.78 13.25
N GLU A 56 -8.86 -17.43 13.33
CA GLU A 56 -7.84 -17.16 14.34
C GLU A 56 -7.31 -15.73 14.21
N LEU A 57 -6.98 -15.29 13.00
CA LEU A 57 -6.57 -13.92 12.72
C LEU A 57 -7.61 -12.91 13.20
N ALA A 58 -8.90 -13.17 12.92
CA ALA A 58 -9.98 -12.31 13.39
C ALA A 58 -10.11 -12.30 14.92
N ALA A 59 -9.85 -13.42 15.60
CA ALA A 59 -9.86 -13.50 17.05
C ALA A 59 -8.68 -12.72 17.67
N LEU A 60 -7.46 -12.92 17.17
CA LEU A 60 -6.27 -12.22 17.61
C LEU A 60 -6.39 -10.71 17.38
N ALA A 61 -6.95 -10.27 16.24
CA ALA A 61 -7.20 -8.87 15.97
C ALA A 61 -8.17 -8.22 16.96
N ARG A 62 -9.21 -8.94 17.40
CA ARG A 62 -10.14 -8.44 18.42
C ARG A 62 -9.47 -8.29 19.78
N VAL A 63 -8.66 -9.26 20.20
CA VAL A 63 -7.95 -9.23 21.47
C VAL A 63 -6.87 -8.15 21.47
N ALA A 64 -6.04 -8.08 20.41
CA ALA A 64 -5.01 -7.06 20.26
C ALA A 64 -5.59 -5.64 20.29
N ARG A 65 -6.80 -5.43 19.73
CA ARG A 65 -7.49 -4.15 19.81
C ARG A 65 -7.89 -3.77 21.24
N ALA A 66 -8.23 -4.74 22.07
CA ALA A 66 -8.61 -4.52 23.46
C ALA A 66 -7.40 -4.34 24.39
N GLU A 67 -6.32 -5.09 24.15
CA GLU A 67 -5.13 -5.14 25.03
C GLU A 67 -4.02 -4.17 24.63
N GLY A 68 -4.05 -3.66 23.39
CA GLY A 68 -3.04 -2.75 22.85
C GLY A 68 -2.01 -3.42 21.95
N CYS A 69 -1.18 -2.60 21.31
CA CYS A 69 -0.27 -3.00 20.24
C CYS A 69 0.95 -3.83 20.67
N ASP A 70 1.29 -3.84 21.97
CA ASP A 70 2.39 -4.65 22.52
C ASP A 70 1.89 -5.87 23.30
N SER A 71 0.63 -6.25 23.07
CA SER A 71 0.05 -7.47 23.65
C SER A 71 0.60 -8.72 22.97
N HIS A 72 0.62 -9.84 23.69
CA HIS A 72 0.90 -11.15 23.10
C HIS A 72 -0.02 -11.43 21.90
N ALA A 73 -1.28 -11.01 21.96
CA ALA A 73 -2.23 -11.15 20.86
C ALA A 73 -1.83 -10.33 19.61
N ALA A 74 -1.24 -9.14 19.77
CA ALA A 74 -0.74 -8.35 18.66
C ALA A 74 0.45 -9.04 17.96
N HIS A 75 1.41 -9.54 18.75
CA HIS A 75 2.55 -10.28 18.22
C HIS A 75 2.14 -11.58 17.52
N ALA A 76 1.21 -12.34 18.11
CA ALA A 76 0.67 -13.56 17.49
C ALA A 76 -0.11 -13.26 16.20
N ARG A 77 -0.90 -12.18 16.18
CA ARG A 77 -1.59 -11.70 14.97
C ARG A 77 -0.59 -11.41 13.86
N ASP A 78 0.47 -10.67 14.17
CA ASP A 78 1.45 -10.24 13.16
C ASP A 78 2.23 -11.45 12.62
N ALA A 79 2.58 -12.42 13.47
CA ALA A 79 3.19 -13.67 13.03
C ALA A 79 2.26 -14.48 12.09
N LEU A 80 0.96 -14.56 12.41
CA LEU A 80 -0.01 -15.24 11.55
C LEU A 80 -0.19 -14.52 10.21
N VAL A 81 -0.23 -13.18 10.21
CA VAL A 81 -0.26 -12.39 8.97
C VAL A 81 0.97 -12.67 8.12
N GLU A 82 2.17 -12.64 8.69
CA GLU A 82 3.40 -12.93 7.93
C GLU A 82 3.40 -14.36 7.37
N SER A 83 2.87 -15.34 8.10
CA SER A 83 2.70 -16.72 7.61
C SER A 83 1.79 -16.77 6.38
N LEU A 84 0.59 -16.18 6.48
CA LEU A 84 -0.38 -16.12 5.37
C LEU A 84 0.17 -15.33 4.16
N LEU A 85 0.91 -14.25 4.41
CA LEU A 85 1.55 -13.49 3.33
C LEU A 85 2.62 -14.34 2.63
N THR A 86 3.41 -15.12 3.36
CA THR A 86 4.44 -16.00 2.80
C THR A 86 3.85 -17.09 1.92
N GLU A 87 2.73 -17.67 2.34
CA GLU A 87 2.00 -18.70 1.59
C GLU A 87 1.46 -18.16 0.26
N VAL A 88 0.94 -16.93 0.26
CA VAL A 88 0.21 -16.37 -0.88
C VAL A 88 1.07 -15.54 -1.84
N GLY A 89 2.14 -14.88 -1.38
CA GLY A 89 2.92 -14.00 -2.26
C GLY A 89 3.98 -13.09 -1.63
N ASP A 90 4.58 -13.48 -0.50
CA ASP A 90 5.66 -12.81 0.24
C ASP A 90 5.35 -11.39 0.79
N GLY A 91 4.15 -10.83 0.55
CA GLY A 91 3.76 -9.54 1.14
C GLY A 91 4.45 -8.31 0.53
N ARG A 92 5.38 -8.49 -0.41
CA ARG A 92 6.33 -7.45 -0.85
C ARG A 92 6.27 -7.23 -2.35
N ILE A 93 6.30 -5.96 -2.75
CA ILE A 93 6.41 -5.56 -4.16
C ILE A 93 7.87 -5.24 -4.47
N PRO A 94 8.54 -6.04 -5.31
CA PRO A 94 9.90 -5.69 -5.70
C PRO A 94 9.90 -4.48 -6.64
N VAL A 95 10.74 -3.49 -6.32
CA VAL A 95 10.94 -2.29 -7.14
C VAL A 95 12.42 -2.20 -7.52
N TYR A 96 12.73 -2.30 -8.81
CA TYR A 96 14.10 -2.50 -9.28
C TYR A 96 14.71 -1.25 -9.93
N GLY A 97 16.01 -1.03 -9.69
CA GLY A 97 16.87 -0.13 -10.47
C GLY A 97 16.22 1.22 -10.81
N ALA A 98 16.00 1.47 -12.11
CA ALA A 98 15.43 2.72 -12.60
C ALA A 98 13.99 2.97 -12.13
N GLN A 99 13.20 1.94 -11.82
CA GLN A 99 11.83 2.08 -11.29
C GLN A 99 11.84 2.80 -9.94
N ALA A 100 12.80 2.47 -9.07
CA ALA A 100 12.93 3.12 -7.75
C ALA A 100 13.24 4.62 -7.90
N GLY A 101 14.10 4.98 -8.85
CA GLY A 101 14.40 6.38 -9.19
C GLY A 101 13.15 7.12 -9.69
N ARG A 102 12.41 6.52 -10.63
CA ARG A 102 11.15 7.12 -11.13
C ARG A 102 10.10 7.26 -10.05
N LEU A 103 9.99 6.31 -9.14
CA LEU A 103 9.05 6.36 -8.03
C LEU A 103 9.39 7.53 -7.10
N ARG A 104 10.67 7.66 -6.71
CA ARG A 104 11.16 8.80 -5.93
C ARG A 104 10.85 10.12 -6.63
N ASP A 105 11.21 10.25 -7.90
CA ASP A 105 11.05 11.51 -8.66
C ASP A 105 9.57 11.89 -8.79
N ARG A 106 8.70 10.91 -9.02
CA ARG A 106 7.26 11.14 -9.09
C ARG A 106 6.67 11.62 -7.76
N ILE A 107 7.07 10.99 -6.65
CA ILE A 107 6.63 11.39 -5.31
C ILE A 107 7.12 12.81 -5.01
N ALA A 108 8.40 13.09 -5.28
CA ALA A 108 8.98 14.41 -5.08
C ALA A 108 8.26 15.50 -5.87
N GLU A 109 7.95 15.25 -7.15
CA GLU A 109 7.17 16.17 -8.00
C GLU A 109 5.80 16.48 -7.41
N LEU A 110 5.09 15.48 -6.90
CA LEU A 110 3.72 15.63 -6.40
C LEU A 110 3.63 16.27 -5.01
N LEU A 111 4.68 16.16 -4.21
CA LEU A 111 4.72 16.72 -2.85
C LEU A 111 5.22 18.17 -2.80
N VAL A 112 5.69 18.75 -3.91
CA VAL A 112 6.05 20.18 -3.94
C VAL A 112 4.81 21.02 -3.61
N PRO A 113 4.82 21.83 -2.54
CA PRO A 113 3.72 22.72 -2.23
C PRO A 113 3.45 23.62 -3.43
N ARG A 114 2.21 23.60 -3.95
CA ARG A 114 1.84 24.52 -5.02
C ARG A 114 1.87 25.94 -4.44
N PRO A 115 2.61 26.88 -5.03
CA PRO A 115 2.55 28.26 -4.58
C PRO A 115 1.11 28.73 -4.70
N VAL A 116 0.50 29.05 -3.55
CA VAL A 116 -0.78 29.75 -3.52
C VAL A 116 -0.50 31.12 -4.14
N PRO A 117 -1.25 31.54 -5.17
CA PRO A 117 -1.09 32.88 -5.70
C PRO A 117 -1.26 33.86 -4.56
N ALA A 118 -0.18 34.56 -4.18
CA ALA A 118 -0.28 35.66 -3.25
C ALA A 118 -1.35 36.60 -3.80
N GLN A 119 -2.35 36.86 -2.98
CA GLN A 119 -3.46 37.74 -3.25
C GLN A 119 -2.89 39.08 -3.74
N ARG A 120 -2.85 39.28 -5.06
CA ARG A 120 -2.32 40.50 -5.68
C ARG A 120 -3.13 41.66 -5.13
N GLU A 121 -2.45 42.47 -4.33
CA GLU A 121 -2.62 43.92 -4.18
C GLU A 121 -4.07 44.40 -4.40
N ARG A 122 -4.91 44.30 -3.37
CA ARG A 122 -6.02 45.25 -3.22
C ARG A 122 -5.55 46.41 -2.34
N GLY A 123 -4.51 47.07 -2.84
CA GLY A 123 -3.87 48.23 -2.25
C GLY A 123 -3.59 49.29 -3.31
N GLU A 124 -4.50 49.49 -4.27
CA GLU A 124 -4.55 50.55 -5.29
C GLU A 124 -6.03 50.58 -5.74
N ALA A 125 -6.81 51.67 -5.77
CA ALA A 125 -6.57 53.10 -5.79
C ALA A 125 -7.69 53.79 -4.95
N ALA A 126 -7.36 54.82 -4.16
CA ALA A 126 -7.55 56.26 -4.45
C ALA A 126 -9.00 56.75 -4.24
#